data_AF-A0A950JW10-F1
#
_entry.id   AF-A0A950JW10-F1
#
_cell.length_a   1.000
_cell.length_b   1.000
_cell.length_c   1.000
_cell.angle_alpha   90.00
_cell.angle_beta   90.00
_cell.angle_gamma   90.00
#
_symmetry.space_group_name_H-M   'P 1'
#
loop_
_entity.id
_entity.type
_entity.pdbx_description
1 polymer ?
#
loop_
_entity_poly.entity_id
_entity_poly.type
_entity_poly.pdbx_seq_one_letter_code
_entity_poly.pdbx_strand_id
1 'polypeptide(L)'
;MRIIESTGQLQQLADELKSATYIALDTEFMRDQTYWPKLRLMQVAARGGPAAIIDPLADGLDLAPIYELIGDPRIVKVLHAARQDIEIFWHQGDVIPDPLFDTQIAAMVCGFG
;
A
#
# COMPACT_ATOMS: atom_id res chain seq x y z
N MET A 1 9.50 -10.74 -9.43
CA MET A 1 8.87 -10.01 -8.32
C MET A 1 9.99 -9.48 -7.44
N ARG A 2 10.03 -8.17 -7.17
CA ARG A 2 11.13 -7.51 -6.45
C ARG A 2 10.85 -7.50 -4.95
N ILE A 3 11.83 -7.85 -4.13
CA ILE A 3 11.75 -7.73 -2.66
C ILE A 3 12.46 -6.44 -2.26
N ILE A 4 11.85 -5.66 -1.36
CA ILE A 4 12.34 -4.36 -0.89
C ILE A 4 12.63 -4.47 0.61
N GLU A 5 13.91 -4.29 0.98
CA GLU A 5 14.41 -4.43 2.36
C GLU A 5 15.26 -3.22 2.79
N SER A 6 15.33 -2.17 1.96
CA SER A 6 16.12 -0.96 2.26
C SER A 6 15.47 0.30 1.70
N THR A 7 15.71 1.44 2.37
CA THR A 7 15.14 2.74 2.00
C THR A 7 15.50 3.14 0.58
N GLY A 8 16.73 2.87 0.12
CA GLY A 8 17.14 3.18 -1.26
C GLY A 8 16.36 2.37 -2.31
N GLN A 9 16.10 1.09 -2.05
CA GLN A 9 15.26 0.27 -2.94
C GLN A 9 13.81 0.76 -2.94
N LEU A 10 13.29 1.16 -1.76
CA LEU A 10 11.92 1.66 -1.64
C LEU A 10 11.74 3.01 -2.34
N GLN A 11 12.71 3.92 -2.20
CA GLN A 11 12.71 5.21 -2.89
C GLN A 11 12.69 5.01 -4.41
N GLN A 12 13.57 4.13 -4.93
CA GLN A 12 13.60 3.82 -6.35
C GLN A 12 12.26 3.26 -6.84
N LEU A 13 11.68 2.33 -6.09
CA LEU A 13 10.36 1.76 -6.41
C LEU A 13 9.28 2.84 -6.42
N ALA A 14 9.24 3.72 -5.42
CA ALA A 14 8.27 4.80 -5.33
C ALA A 14 8.40 5.76 -6.53
N ASP A 15 9.62 6.09 -6.96
CA ASP A 15 9.86 6.95 -8.12
C ASP A 15 9.42 6.30 -9.44
N GLU A 16 9.62 4.98 -9.60
CA GLU A 16 9.10 4.23 -10.75
C GLU A 16 7.55 4.25 -10.78
N LEU A 17 6.92 4.07 -9.61
CA LEU A 17 5.46 4.04 -9.46
C LEU A 17 4.78 5.40 -9.64
N LYS A 18 5.48 6.52 -9.44
CA LYS A 18 4.94 7.89 -9.64
C LYS A 18 4.42 8.15 -11.06
N SER A 19 4.86 7.36 -12.04
CA SER A 19 4.41 7.45 -13.43
C SER A 19 3.06 6.77 -13.70
N ALA A 20 2.57 5.95 -12.77
CA ALA A 20 1.34 5.20 -12.92
C ALA A 20 0.11 6.06 -12.63
N THR A 21 -0.98 5.84 -13.37
CA THR A 21 -2.28 6.47 -13.08
C THR A 21 -2.99 5.81 -11.90
N TYR A 22 -2.68 4.54 -11.65
CA TYR A 22 -3.14 3.82 -10.47
C TYR A 22 -2.11 2.77 -10.04
N ILE A 23 -2.12 2.45 -8.75
CA ILE A 23 -1.35 1.35 -8.16
C ILE A 23 -2.31 0.42 -7.42
N ALA A 24 -2.06 -0.88 -7.49
CA ALA A 24 -2.72 -1.87 -6.65
C ALA A 24 -1.90 -2.07 -5.37
N LEU A 25 -2.57 -2.08 -4.23
CA LEU A 25 -1.97 -2.29 -2.91
C LEU A 25 -2.70 -3.41 -2.16
N ASP A 26 -1.95 -4.13 -1.35
CA ASP A 26 -2.46 -5.12 -0.40
C ASP A 26 -1.50 -5.19 0.79
N THR A 27 -1.99 -5.52 1.98
CA THR A 27 -1.15 -5.63 3.18
C THR A 27 -1.40 -6.91 3.95
N GLU A 28 -0.32 -7.49 4.46
CA GLU A 28 -0.38 -8.54 5.47
C GLU A 28 -0.09 -7.92 6.84
N PHE A 29 -0.91 -8.23 7.83
CA PHE A 29 -0.78 -7.67 9.17
C PHE A 29 -1.19 -8.66 10.26
N MET A 30 -0.69 -8.44 11.49
CA MET A 30 -1.14 -9.16 12.67
C MET A 30 -1.96 -8.25 13.58
N ARG A 31 -3.06 -8.78 14.12
CA ARG A 31 -3.87 -8.13 15.16
C ARG A 31 -3.95 -8.92 16.46
N ASP A 32 -3.42 -10.14 16.51
CA ASP A 32 -3.48 -10.94 17.72
C ASP A 32 -2.68 -10.24 18.85
N GLN A 33 -3.34 -10.06 19.99
CA GLN A 33 -2.79 -9.43 21.20
C GLN A 33 -2.32 -7.97 21.02
N THR A 34 -2.77 -7.26 19.97
CA THR A 34 -2.42 -5.86 19.73
C THR A 34 -3.65 -5.00 19.49
N TYR A 35 -3.70 -3.82 20.11
CA TYR A 35 -4.81 -2.89 19.92
C TYR A 35 -4.88 -2.37 18.47
N TRP A 36 -3.74 -2.01 17.88
CA TRP A 36 -3.61 -1.58 16.49
C TRP A 36 -2.97 -2.67 15.62
N PRO A 37 -3.35 -2.79 14.34
CA PRO A 37 -2.73 -3.74 13.42
C PRO A 37 -1.25 -3.44 13.23
N LYS A 38 -0.43 -4.49 13.31
CA LYS A 38 1.00 -4.40 12.99
C LYS A 38 1.23 -4.89 11.56
N LEU A 39 1.64 -3.96 10.70
CA LEU A 39 2.05 -4.27 9.33
C LEU A 39 3.20 -5.30 9.30
N ARG A 40 3.09 -6.29 8.43
CA ARG A 40 4.07 -7.38 8.25
C ARG A 40 4.58 -7.48 6.82
N LEU A 41 3.75 -7.14 5.84
CA LEU A 41 4.12 -7.13 4.44
C LEU A 41 3.26 -6.09 3.71
N MET A 42 3.82 -5.47 2.69
CA MET A 42 3.04 -4.66 1.75
C MET A 42 3.36 -5.08 0.32
N GLN A 43 2.32 -5.34 -0.45
CA GLN A 43 2.41 -5.67 -1.87
C GLN A 43 1.99 -4.46 -2.69
N VAL A 44 2.74 -4.14 -3.73
CA VAL A 44 2.41 -3.04 -4.65
C VAL A 44 2.65 -3.44 -6.11
N ALA A 45 1.75 -3.02 -6.99
CA ALA A 45 1.91 -3.21 -8.42
C ALA A 45 1.33 -2.06 -9.25
N ALA A 46 1.96 -1.74 -10.36
CA ALA A 46 1.42 -0.84 -11.38
C ALA A 46 1.22 -1.57 -12.71
N ARG A 47 0.19 -1.18 -13.47
CA ARG A 47 -0.06 -1.74 -14.81
C ARG A 47 1.09 -1.43 -15.76
N GLY A 48 1.72 -2.48 -16.30
CA GLY A 48 2.87 -2.33 -17.19
C GLY A 48 4.13 -1.75 -16.52
N GLY A 49 4.10 -1.62 -15.18
CA GLY A 49 5.19 -1.12 -14.36
C GLY A 49 5.70 -2.17 -13.37
N PRO A 50 6.41 -1.75 -12.31
CA PRO A 50 6.97 -2.68 -11.34
C PRO A 50 5.88 -3.36 -10.50
N ALA A 51 6.22 -4.56 -10.03
CA ALA A 51 5.49 -5.29 -8.99
C ALA A 51 6.49 -5.74 -7.92
N ALA A 52 6.21 -5.38 -6.67
CA ALA A 52 7.13 -5.53 -5.56
C ALA A 52 6.43 -5.95 -4.27
N ILE A 53 7.23 -6.54 -3.38
CA ILE A 53 6.89 -6.91 -2.02
C ILE A 53 7.85 -6.12 -1.12
N ILE A 54 7.30 -5.40 -0.17
CA ILE A 54 8.04 -4.58 0.78
C ILE A 54 8.03 -5.31 2.13
N ASP A 55 9.21 -5.54 2.69
CA ASP A 55 9.37 -6.05 4.06
C ASP A 55 9.49 -4.87 5.04
N PRO A 56 8.39 -4.46 5.71
CA PRO A 56 8.37 -3.36 6.68
C PRO A 56 9.17 -3.66 7.96
N LEU A 57 9.61 -4.92 8.16
CA LEU A 57 10.37 -5.33 9.34
C LEU A 57 11.89 -5.34 9.09
N ALA A 58 12.33 -5.03 7.87
CA ALA A 58 13.74 -4.93 7.53
C ALA A 58 14.42 -3.83 8.36
N ASP A 59 15.60 -4.15 8.90
CA ASP A 59 16.31 -3.27 9.84
C ASP A 59 16.72 -1.94 9.17
N GLY A 60 16.34 -0.83 9.81
CA GLY A 60 16.64 0.52 9.31
C GLY A 60 15.84 0.96 8.07
N LEU A 61 14.84 0.21 7.62
CA LEU A 61 13.96 0.63 6.53
C LEU A 61 13.06 1.80 6.96
N ASP A 62 13.10 2.88 6.20
CA ASP A 62 12.16 3.99 6.30
C ASP A 62 11.03 3.81 5.28
N LEU A 63 9.78 3.75 5.78
CA LEU A 63 8.57 3.57 4.97
C LEU A 63 7.99 4.89 4.45
N ALA A 64 8.54 6.05 4.82
CA ALA A 64 8.05 7.34 4.33
C ALA A 64 7.85 7.40 2.80
N PRO A 65 8.75 6.86 1.93
CA PRO A 65 8.56 6.96 0.48
C PRO A 65 7.29 6.27 -0.04
N ILE A 66 6.86 5.17 0.56
CA ILE A 66 5.62 4.50 0.13
C ILE A 66 4.39 5.22 0.69
N TYR A 67 4.45 5.77 1.90
CA TYR A 67 3.36 6.55 2.47
C TYR A 67 3.13 7.88 1.72
N GLU A 68 4.20 8.55 1.27
CA GLU A 68 4.10 9.70 0.38
C GLU A 68 3.40 9.34 -0.94
N LEU A 69 3.74 8.19 -1.53
CA LEU A 69 3.09 7.70 -2.75
C LEU A 69 1.60 7.37 -2.52
N ILE A 70 1.26 6.76 -1.38
CA ILE A 70 -0.11 6.48 -0.96
C ILE A 70 -0.92 7.79 -0.84
N GLY A 71 -0.29 8.87 -0.36
CA GLY A 71 -0.89 10.20 -0.26
C GLY A 71 -0.96 10.98 -1.59
N ASP A 72 -0.37 10.50 -2.68
CA ASP A 72 -0.31 11.26 -3.93
C ASP A 72 -1.68 11.32 -4.63
N PRO A 73 -2.32 12.50 -4.75
CA PRO A 73 -3.66 12.63 -5.32
C PRO A 73 -3.73 12.36 -6.82
N ARG A 74 -2.57 12.27 -7.51
CA ARG A 74 -2.50 11.99 -8.95
C ARG A 74 -2.64 10.50 -9.26
N ILE A 75 -2.49 9.64 -8.25
CA ILE A 75 -2.42 8.18 -8.39
C ILE A 75 -3.60 7.59 -7.64
N VAL A 76 -4.44 6.79 -8.33
CA VAL A 76 -5.50 6.04 -7.67
C VAL A 76 -4.91 4.85 -6.92
N LYS A 77 -5.22 4.73 -5.63
CA LYS A 77 -4.88 3.56 -4.83
C LYS A 77 -6.00 2.55 -4.98
N VAL A 78 -5.73 1.41 -5.59
CA VAL A 78 -6.69 0.32 -5.78
C VAL A 78 -6.42 -0.74 -4.71
N LEU A 79 -7.42 -1.05 -3.90
CA LEU A 79 -7.37 -2.08 -2.86
C LEU A 79 -8.63 -2.96 -2.93
N HIS A 80 -8.64 -4.04 -2.16
CA HIS A 80 -9.81 -4.89 -1.96
C HIS A 80 -10.11 -5.02 -0.47
N ALA A 81 -11.29 -4.56 -0.03
CA ALA A 81 -11.68 -4.58 1.39
C ALA A 81 -10.74 -3.76 2.29
N ALA A 82 -10.42 -2.53 1.87
CA ALA A 82 -9.30 -1.70 2.32
C ALA A 82 -9.40 -1.16 3.77
N ARG A 83 -10.44 -1.52 4.53
CA ARG A 83 -10.74 -0.89 5.83
C ARG A 83 -9.58 -1.00 6.81
N GLN A 84 -8.94 -2.16 6.87
CA GLN A 84 -7.84 -2.41 7.82
C GLN A 84 -6.52 -1.86 7.33
N ASP A 85 -6.29 -1.82 6.01
CA ASP A 85 -5.15 -1.18 5.37
C ASP A 85 -5.12 0.32 5.68
N ILE A 86 -6.26 1.00 5.55
CA ILE A 86 -6.39 2.43 5.87
C ILE A 86 -6.04 2.71 7.35
N GLU A 87 -6.43 1.84 8.27
CA GLU A 87 -6.06 1.96 9.69
C GLU A 87 -4.54 1.87 9.88
N ILE A 88 -3.87 0.96 9.16
CA ILE A 88 -2.40 0.87 9.18
C ILE A 88 -1.77 2.14 8.63
N PHE A 89 -2.23 2.63 7.48
CA PHE A 89 -1.68 3.81 6.81
C PHE A 89 -1.82 5.06 7.68
N TRP A 90 -2.96 5.21 8.35
CA TRP A 90 -3.18 6.29 9.30
C TRP A 90 -2.21 6.21 10.49
N HIS A 91 -2.10 5.04 11.14
CA HIS A 91 -1.30 4.91 12.35
C HIS A 91 0.22 4.94 12.12
N GLN A 92 0.69 4.53 10.94
CA GLN A 92 2.12 4.49 10.63
C GLN A 92 2.60 5.68 9.82
N GLY A 93 1.77 6.18 8.90
CA GLY A 93 2.14 7.21 7.92
C GLY A 93 1.35 8.50 8.00
N ASP A 94 0.40 8.63 8.96
CA ASP A 94 -0.52 9.77 9.08
C ASP A 94 -1.21 10.13 7.75
N VAL A 95 -1.53 9.09 6.96
CA VAL A 95 -2.03 9.24 5.59
C VAL A 95 -3.32 8.45 5.39
N ILE A 96 -4.30 9.11 4.75
CA ILE A 96 -5.49 8.46 4.21
C ILE A 96 -5.33 8.43 2.68
N PRO A 97 -5.45 7.26 2.03
CA PRO A 97 -5.32 7.18 0.58
C PRO A 97 -6.45 7.94 -0.10
N ASP A 98 -6.09 8.96 -0.88
CA ASP A 98 -7.01 9.71 -1.72
C ASP A 98 -6.34 10.02 -3.07
N PRO A 99 -6.93 9.65 -4.22
CA PRO A 99 -8.15 8.88 -4.40
C PRO A 99 -7.97 7.38 -4.14
N LEU A 100 -8.96 6.76 -3.48
CA LEU A 100 -9.04 5.32 -3.20
C LEU A 100 -10.15 4.66 -4.03
N PHE A 101 -9.86 3.49 -4.61
CA PHE A 101 -10.85 2.62 -5.24
C PHE A 101 -10.85 1.24 -4.58
N ASP A 102 -11.93 0.92 -3.85
CA ASP A 102 -12.11 -0.39 -3.22
C ASP A 102 -12.93 -1.32 -4.13
N THR A 103 -12.27 -2.37 -4.61
CA THR A 103 -12.88 -3.35 -5.50
C THR A 103 -13.94 -4.22 -4.83
N GLN A 104 -13.90 -4.44 -3.51
CA GLN A 104 -14.96 -5.15 -2.78
C GLN A 104 -16.25 -4.33 -2.77
N ILE A 105 -16.14 -3.03 -2.49
CA ILE A 105 -17.29 -2.12 -2.51
C ILE A 105 -17.87 -2.02 -3.92
N ALA A 106 -17.01 -1.87 -4.93
CA ALA A 106 -17.44 -1.87 -6.33
C ALA A 106 -18.17 -3.17 -6.71
N ALA A 107 -17.66 -4.33 -6.30
CA ALA A 107 -18.29 -5.62 -6.55
C ALA A 107 -19.70 -5.71 -5.93
N MET A 108 -19.88 -5.24 -4.69
CA MET A 108 -21.20 -5.19 -4.06
C MET A 108 -22.18 -4.31 -4.85
N VAL A 109 -21.75 -3.14 -5.32
CA VAL A 109 -22.58 -2.23 -6.14
C VAL A 109 -22.98 -2.88 -7.47
N CYS A 110 -22.09 -3.67 -8.06
CA CYS A 110 -22.37 -4.41 -9.30
C CYS A 110 -23.20 -5.70 -9.10
N GLY A 111 -23.58 -6.05 -7.87
CA GLY A 111 -24.36 -7.26 -7.58
C GLY A 111 -23.54 -8.56 -7.59
N PHE A 112 -22.22 -8.48 -7.39
CA PHE A 112 -21.32 -9.63 -7.25
C PHE A 112 -21.04 -10.03 -5.78
N GLY A 113 -21.72 -9.40 -4.82
CA GLY A 113 -21.52 -9.57 -3.37
C GLY A 113 -22.04 -10.87 -2.79
#